data_AF-A0A0D1M4N5-F1
#
_entry.id   AF-A0A0D1M4N5-F1
#
_cell.length_a   1.000
_cell.length_b   1.000
_cell.length_c   1.000
_cell.angle_alpha   90.00
_cell.angle_beta   90.00
_cell.angle_gamma   90.00
#
_symmetry.space_group_name_H-M   'P 1'
#
loop_
_entity.id
_entity.type
_entity.pdbx_description
1 polymer ?
#
loop_
_entity_poly.entity_id
_entity_poly.type
_entity_poly.pdbx_seq_one_letter_code
_entity_poly.pdbx_strand_id
1 'polypeptide(L)'
;MVDYALRRRFAFVSLMPNLASPRFDEHLEKIGVGANVRSMLRARVGELNDEIVGDTINLGPGFAIGHSFFCAAPSGGERDIDWYHRVVRSELVPLLQEYWFDAPEKADSWKARLLAAA
;
A
#
# COMPACT_ATOMS: atom_id res chain seq x y z
N MET A 1 17.33 7.61 19.64
CA MET A 1 17.38 8.99 20.19
C MET A 1 17.23 9.97 19.04
N VAL A 2 16.30 10.91 19.12
CA VAL A 2 16.01 11.90 18.06
C VAL A 2 16.57 13.27 18.48
N ASP A 3 17.35 13.92 17.61
CA ASP A 3 17.92 15.25 17.89
C ASP A 3 16.93 16.38 17.57
N TYR A 4 16.38 17.00 18.60
CA TYR A 4 15.42 18.10 18.48
C TYR A 4 16.05 19.44 18.07
N ALA A 5 17.33 19.67 18.41
CA ALA A 5 18.03 20.91 18.06
C ALA A 5 18.30 21.00 16.56
N LEU A 6 18.51 19.85 15.90
CA LEU A 6 18.61 19.75 14.46
C LEU A 6 17.24 19.89 13.78
N ARG A 7 16.20 19.22 14.29
CA ARG A 7 14.85 19.25 13.68
C ARG A 7 14.26 20.64 13.58
N ARG A 8 14.44 21.52 14.58
CA ARG A 8 13.93 22.91 14.52
C ARG A 8 14.56 23.78 13.41
N ARG A 9 15.61 23.30 12.74
CA ARG A 9 16.25 23.99 11.59
C ARG A 9 15.59 23.64 10.25
N PHE A 10 14.71 22.64 10.22
CA PHE A 10 14.02 22.18 9.02
C PHE A 10 12.52 22.44 9.11
N ALA A 11 11.92 22.88 8.00
CA ALA A 11 10.49 22.79 7.79
C ALA A 11 10.15 21.36 7.36
N PHE A 12 9.18 20.73 8.02
CA PHE A 12 8.72 19.39 7.67
C PHE A 12 7.47 19.48 6.81
N VAL A 13 7.52 18.81 5.66
CA VAL A 13 6.37 18.64 4.77
C VAL A 13 6.07 17.16 4.69
N SER A 14 4.85 16.77 5.05
CA SER A 14 4.40 15.38 4.96
C SER A 14 3.97 15.06 3.54
N LEU A 15 4.45 13.93 3.01
CA LEU A 15 4.02 13.38 1.72
C LEU A 15 3.18 12.13 1.98
N MET A 16 1.98 12.09 1.39
CA MET A 16 1.08 10.95 1.49
C MET A 16 1.25 10.00 0.29
N PRO A 17 0.94 8.70 0.44
CA PRO A 17 0.97 7.73 -0.66
C PRO A 17 0.17 8.14 -1.90
N ASN A 18 -0.91 8.91 -1.71
CA ASN A 18 -1.72 9.49 -2.77
C ASN A 18 -2.20 8.49 -3.84
N LEU A 19 -2.66 7.31 -3.40
CA LEU A 19 -3.18 6.24 -4.27
C LEU A 19 -4.44 6.65 -5.05
N ALA A 20 -5.20 7.63 -4.57
CA ALA A 20 -6.37 8.17 -5.26
C ALA A 20 -6.02 9.21 -6.34
N SER A 21 -4.74 9.51 -6.56
CA SER A 21 -4.30 10.49 -7.56
C SER A 21 -4.68 10.08 -8.98
N PRO A 22 -5.25 10.99 -9.79
CA PRO A 22 -5.50 10.74 -11.21
C PRO A 22 -4.23 10.32 -11.97
N ARG A 23 -3.08 10.91 -11.62
CA ARG A 23 -1.78 10.56 -12.25
C ARG A 23 -1.36 9.12 -11.97
N PHE A 24 -1.70 8.58 -10.80
CA PHE A 24 -1.41 7.20 -10.48
C PHE A 24 -2.32 6.25 -11.27
N ASP A 25 -3.60 6.60 -11.41
CA ASP A 25 -4.53 5.84 -12.27
C ASP A 25 -4.07 5.82 -13.74
N GLU A 26 -3.67 6.97 -14.27
CA GLU A 26 -3.09 7.08 -15.63
C GLU A 26 -1.80 6.26 -15.78
N HIS A 27 -0.96 6.21 -14.75
CA HIS A 27 0.26 5.40 -14.77
C HIS A 27 -0.07 3.90 -14.85
N LEU A 28 -1.01 3.44 -14.02
CA LEU A 28 -1.46 2.04 -14.03
C LEU A 28 -2.05 1.65 -15.40
N GLU A 29 -2.78 2.57 -16.05
CA GLU A 29 -3.29 2.35 -17.41
C GLU A 29 -2.16 2.15 -18.42
N LYS A 30 -1.14 3.02 -18.37
CA LYS A 30 0.01 2.98 -19.29
C LYS A 30 0.82 1.70 -19.19
N ILE A 31 0.88 1.10 -18.00
CA ILE A 31 1.56 -0.18 -17.79
C ILE A 31 0.66 -1.40 -18.03
N GLY A 32 -0.57 -1.20 -18.53
CA GLY A 32 -1.46 -2.27 -18.98
C GLY A 32 -2.39 -2.86 -17.91
N VAL A 33 -2.63 -2.15 -16.81
CA VAL A 33 -3.57 -2.59 -15.76
C VAL A 33 -4.99 -2.13 -16.10
N GLY A 34 -5.93 -3.07 -16.17
CA GLY A 34 -7.32 -2.79 -16.53
C GLY A 34 -8.07 -1.99 -15.46
N ALA A 35 -9.10 -1.25 -15.88
CA ALA A 35 -9.88 -0.36 -15.01
C ALA A 35 -10.44 -1.05 -13.75
N ASN A 36 -10.88 -2.30 -13.87
CA ASN A 36 -11.40 -3.08 -12.74
C ASN A 36 -10.31 -3.30 -11.67
N VAL A 37 -9.12 -3.75 -12.07
CA VAL A 37 -8.00 -3.98 -11.16
C VAL A 37 -7.49 -2.66 -10.58
N ARG A 38 -7.42 -1.58 -11.37
CA ARG A 38 -7.05 -0.23 -10.89
C ARG A 38 -7.99 0.26 -9.78
N SER A 39 -9.30 0.15 -10.00
CA SER A 39 -10.31 0.55 -9.03
C SER A 39 -10.26 -0.30 -7.76
N MET A 40 -10.16 -1.62 -7.91
CA MET A 40 -10.03 -2.56 -6.80
C MET A 40 -8.78 -2.28 -5.96
N LEU A 41 -7.63 -2.09 -6.61
CA LEU A 41 -6.36 -1.78 -5.95
C LEU A 41 -6.49 -0.51 -5.11
N ARG A 42 -7.00 0.58 -5.69
CA ARG A 42 -7.16 1.84 -4.96
C ARG A 42 -8.09 1.72 -3.76
N ALA A 43 -9.21 1.01 -3.92
CA ALA A 43 -10.14 0.81 -2.82
C ALA A 43 -9.51 -0.01 -1.69
N ARG A 44 -9.00 -1.21 -1.99
CA ARG A 44 -8.49 -2.14 -0.98
C ARG A 44 -7.23 -1.63 -0.27
N VAL A 45 -6.29 -1.03 -1.01
CA VAL A 45 -5.07 -0.46 -0.41
C VAL A 45 -5.39 0.87 0.31
N GLY A 46 -6.41 1.61 -0.15
CA GLY A 46 -6.95 2.77 0.56
C GLY A 46 -7.48 2.38 1.95
N GLU A 47 -8.37 1.38 2.01
CA GLU A 47 -8.93 0.86 3.26
C GLU A 47 -7.83 0.31 4.20
N LEU A 48 -6.83 -0.38 3.65
CA LEU A 48 -5.67 -0.84 4.42
C LEU A 48 -4.89 0.34 5.02
N ASN A 49 -4.70 1.41 4.25
CA ASN A 49 -4.04 2.61 4.75
C ASN A 49 -4.84 3.31 5.84
N ASP A 50 -6.17 3.34 5.74
CA ASP A 50 -7.03 3.90 6.79
C ASP A 50 -6.86 3.12 8.11
N GLU A 51 -6.75 1.79 8.04
CA GLU A 51 -6.48 0.95 9.22
C GLU A 51 -5.09 1.21 9.81
N ILE A 52 -4.05 1.28 8.96
CA ILE A 52 -2.67 1.53 9.40
C ILE A 52 -2.55 2.92 10.05
N VAL A 53 -3.16 3.93 9.43
CA VAL A 53 -3.17 5.31 9.95
C VAL A 53 -3.98 5.39 11.25
N GLY A 54 -5.07 4.65 11.35
CA GLY A 54 -5.94 4.56 12.54
C GLY A 54 -5.27 3.86 13.73
N ASP A 55 -4.23 3.05 13.51
CA ASP A 55 -3.44 2.43 14.57
C ASP A 55 -2.41 3.42 15.14
N THR A 56 -2.91 4.41 15.90
CA THR A 56 -2.10 5.50 16.44
C THR A 56 -1.13 5.07 17.54
N ILE A 57 -1.25 3.84 18.05
CA ILE A 57 -0.41 3.33 19.13
C ILE A 57 0.84 2.67 18.55
N ASN A 58 0.70 1.86 17.48
CA ASN A 58 1.79 1.04 16.96
C ASN A 58 2.36 1.54 15.63
N LEU A 59 1.54 2.15 14.76
CA LEU A 59 1.91 2.50 13.38
C LEU A 59 1.73 3.99 13.10
N GLY A 60 0.51 4.41 12.73
CA GLY A 60 0.19 5.76 12.32
C GLY A 60 0.58 6.08 10.87
N PRO A 61 0.51 7.36 10.47
CA PRO A 61 0.55 7.75 9.06
C PRO A 61 1.89 7.52 8.35
N GLY A 62 2.99 7.40 9.10
CA GLY A 62 4.32 7.12 8.53
C GLY A 62 4.48 5.70 7.99
N PHE A 63 3.54 4.79 8.30
CA PHE A 63 3.54 3.40 7.88
C PHE A 63 2.57 3.12 6.73
N ALA A 64 1.86 4.13 6.26
CA ALA A 64 0.92 3.95 5.15
C ALA A 64 1.63 3.41 3.91
N ILE A 65 1.01 2.42 3.26
CA ILE A 65 1.49 1.75 2.06
C ILE A 65 1.58 2.75 0.90
N GLY A 66 2.80 2.92 0.40
CA GLY A 66 3.13 3.75 -0.76
C GLY A 66 2.67 3.17 -2.10
N HIS A 67 2.63 4.01 -3.14
CA HIS A 67 2.31 3.57 -4.50
C HIS A 67 3.47 2.84 -5.21
N SER A 68 4.69 2.86 -4.66
CA SER A 68 5.90 2.29 -5.27
C SER A 68 5.79 0.80 -5.58
N PHE A 69 5.09 0.03 -4.73
CA PHE A 69 4.84 -1.41 -4.94
C PHE A 69 4.11 -1.70 -6.26
N PHE A 70 3.35 -0.73 -6.76
CA PHE A 70 2.48 -0.86 -7.93
C PHE A 70 2.97 -0.07 -9.14
N CYS A 71 4.18 0.51 -9.08
CA CYS A 71 4.73 1.26 -10.20
C CYS A 71 5.34 0.37 -11.29
N ALA A 72 5.66 -0.89 -10.98
CA ALA A 72 6.19 -1.86 -11.93
C ALA A 72 5.08 -2.55 -12.73
N ALA A 73 5.27 -2.68 -14.04
CA ALA A 73 4.32 -3.35 -14.93
C ALA A 73 4.14 -4.84 -14.60
N PRO A 74 2.98 -5.42 -14.95
CA PRO A 74 2.84 -6.87 -15.08
C PRO A 74 3.97 -7.45 -15.94
N SER A 75 4.42 -8.65 -15.59
CA SER A 75 5.42 -9.36 -16.39
C SER A 75 4.83 -9.72 -17.76
N GLY A 76 5.67 -9.95 -18.78
CA GLY A 76 5.19 -10.25 -20.13
C GLY A 76 4.18 -11.40 -20.16
N GLY A 77 2.92 -11.09 -20.50
CA GLY A 77 1.81 -12.06 -20.57
C GLY A 77 1.10 -12.35 -19.23
N GLU A 78 1.52 -11.73 -18.12
CA GLU A 78 0.85 -11.83 -16.82
C GLU A 78 -0.49 -11.08 -16.86
N ARG A 79 -1.57 -11.68 -16.36
CA ARG A 79 -2.84 -10.97 -16.19
C ARG A 79 -2.68 -9.93 -15.09
N ASP A 80 -3.31 -8.78 -15.26
CA ASP A 80 -3.29 -7.68 -14.28
C ASP A 80 -3.71 -8.12 -12.86
N ILE A 81 -4.69 -9.02 -12.75
CA ILE A 81 -5.11 -9.56 -11.45
C ILE A 81 -4.05 -10.47 -10.81
N ASP A 82 -3.33 -11.26 -11.62
CA ASP A 82 -2.28 -12.15 -11.13
C ASP A 82 -1.06 -11.33 -10.68
N TRP A 83 -0.73 -10.26 -11.42
CA TRP A 83 0.27 -9.27 -11.02
C TRP A 83 -0.06 -8.66 -9.66
N TYR A 84 -1.30 -8.18 -9.48
CA TYR A 84 -1.74 -7.60 -8.22
C TYR A 84 -1.63 -8.62 -7.06
N HIS A 85 -2.10 -9.86 -7.27
CA HIS A 85 -1.99 -10.92 -6.26
C HIS A 85 -0.54 -11.28 -5.94
N ARG A 86 0.35 -11.27 -6.94
CA ARG A 86 1.78 -11.50 -6.72
C ARG A 86 2.37 -10.40 -5.85
N VAL A 87 2.18 -9.13 -6.21
CA VAL A 87 2.64 -7.98 -5.41
C VAL A 87 2.13 -8.06 -3.97
N VAL A 88 0.83 -8.34 -3.79
CA VAL A 88 0.24 -8.51 -2.45
C VAL A 88 0.94 -9.62 -1.67
N ARG A 89 1.13 -10.80 -2.26
CA ARG A 89 1.72 -11.96 -1.57
C ARG A 89 3.21 -11.81 -1.28
N SER A 90 3.98 -11.24 -2.20
CA SER A 90 5.43 -11.16 -2.08
C SER A 90 5.92 -9.95 -1.32
N GLU A 91 5.19 -8.83 -1.35
CA GLU A 91 5.61 -7.55 -0.78
C GLU A 91 4.74 -7.14 0.41
N LEU A 92 3.41 -7.05 0.19
CA LEU A 92 2.52 -6.51 1.22
C LEU A 92 2.31 -7.47 2.39
N VAL A 93 2.07 -8.75 2.14
CA VAL A 93 1.81 -9.72 3.21
C VAL A 93 2.98 -9.81 4.20
N PRO A 94 4.25 -9.98 3.77
CA PRO A 94 5.39 -9.94 4.69
C PRO A 94 5.47 -8.62 5.46
N LEU A 95 5.24 -7.48 4.79
CA LEU A 95 5.24 -6.18 5.45
C LEU A 95 4.17 -6.06 6.54
N LEU A 96 2.94 -6.55 6.27
CA LEU A 96 1.85 -6.54 7.24
C LEU A 96 2.11 -7.47 8.43
N GLN A 97 2.82 -8.58 8.20
CA GLN A 97 3.25 -9.47 9.28
C GLN A 97 4.28 -8.80 10.19
N GLU A 98 5.14 -7.93 9.66
CA GLU A 98 6.04 -7.11 10.47
C GLU A 98 5.30 -5.99 11.22
N TYR A 99 4.33 -5.35 10.56
CA TYR A 99 3.53 -4.27 11.16
C TYR A 99 2.67 -4.76 12.33
N TRP A 100 2.11 -5.97 12.20
CA TRP A 100 1.27 -6.60 13.21
C TRP A 100 1.88 -7.91 13.70
N PHE A 101 3.18 -7.89 14.01
CA PHE A 101 3.91 -9.06 14.51
C PHE A 101 3.29 -9.65 15.78
N ASP A 102 2.72 -8.80 16.63
CA ASP A 102 2.01 -9.16 17.86
C ASP A 102 0.51 -9.47 17.63
N ALA A 103 -0.03 -9.19 16.45
CA ALA A 103 -1.41 -9.43 16.05
C ALA A 103 -1.51 -10.14 14.68
N PRO A 104 -1.01 -11.37 14.54
CA PRO A 104 -0.96 -12.10 13.27
C PRO A 104 -2.35 -12.29 12.64
N GLU A 105 -3.38 -12.45 13.47
CA GLU A 105 -4.79 -12.54 13.06
C GLU A 105 -5.22 -11.32 12.19
N LYS A 106 -4.71 -10.13 12.53
CA LYS A 106 -5.01 -8.87 11.81
C LYS A 106 -4.35 -8.86 10.44
N ALA A 107 -3.08 -9.27 10.37
CA ALA A 107 -2.36 -9.42 9.11
C ALA A 107 -3.03 -10.45 8.19
N ASP A 108 -3.47 -11.59 8.72
CA ASP A 108 -4.17 -12.62 7.95
C ASP A 108 -5.55 -12.17 7.47
N SER A 109 -6.28 -11.39 8.29
CA SER A 109 -7.55 -10.77 7.88
C SER A 109 -7.35 -9.84 6.68
N TRP A 110 -6.33 -8.97 6.73
CA TRP A 110 -6.01 -8.07 5.62
C TRP A 110 -5.52 -8.80 4.39
N LYS A 111 -4.68 -9.83 4.54
CA LYS A 111 -4.29 -10.72 3.45
C LYS A 111 -5.51 -11.31 2.74
N ALA A 112 -6.49 -11.82 3.48
CA ALA A 112 -7.71 -12.37 2.92
C ALA A 112 -8.53 -11.32 2.16
N ARG A 113 -8.69 -10.11 2.72
CA ARG A 113 -9.40 -8.99 2.08
C ARG A 113 -8.70 -8.53 0.79
N LEU A 114 -7.37 -8.38 0.84
CA LEU A 114 -6.58 -7.96 -0.31
C LEU A 114 -6.64 -8.99 -1.44
N LEU A 115 -6.70 -10.29 -1.12
CA LEU A 115 -6.71 -11.40 -2.08
C LEU A 115 -8.12 -11.93 -2.42
N ALA A 116 -9.18 -11.36 -1.87
CA ALA A 116 -10.54 -11.78 -2.16
C ALA A 116 -10.85 -11.67 -3.67
N ALA A 117 -11.69 -12.55 -4.20
CA ALA A 117 -12.15 -12.46 -5.58
C ALA A 117 -12.78 -11.07 -5.83
N ALA A 118 -12.46 -10.48 -6.98
CA ALA A 118 -13.01 -9.20 -7.43
C ALA A 118 -14.44 -9.37 -7.96
#